data_AF-A0A973KVN5-F1
#
_entry.id   AF-A0A973KVN5-F1
#
_cell.length_a   1.000
_cell.length_b   1.000
_cell.length_c   1.000
_cell.angle_alpha   90.00
_cell.angle_beta   90.00
_cell.angle_gamma   90.00
#
_symmetry.space_group_name_H-M   'P 1'
#
loop_
_entity.id
_entity.type
_entity.pdbx_description
1 polymer ?
#
loop_
_entity_poly.entity_id
_entity_poly.type
_entity_poly.pdbx_seq_one_letter_code
_entity_poly.pdbx_strand_id
1 'polypeptide(L)'
;SDARSGLLKKSEGARWAGLNATVTHEFVRKTTKEFEDLHKEASSVYAILDDAHDQLTEMQDTVKRVVVRAEVYGYKFSDNSDGTVSFDVPEGDDSRLARDLGQSYANTIKEKISRAVETDRLVKRALAKVHGGDPSDAGHTQYRGVVEIRAWG
;
A
#
# COMPACT_ATOMS: atom_id res chain seq x y z
N SER A 1 -5.14 22.12 -17.15
CA SER A 1 -3.90 22.92 -17.33
C SER A 1 -3.10 22.85 -16.06
N ASP A 2 -1.83 22.50 -16.18
CA ASP A 2 -0.97 22.20 -15.03
C ASP A 2 -0.57 23.48 -14.27
N ALA A 3 -0.65 23.45 -12.93
CA ALA A 3 -0.40 24.62 -12.08
C ALA A 3 1.02 25.19 -12.30
N ARG A 4 1.98 24.29 -12.56
CA ARG A 4 3.35 24.62 -12.96
C ARG A 4 3.40 25.52 -14.19
N SER A 5 2.75 25.12 -15.28
CA SER A 5 2.75 25.88 -16.53
C SER A 5 2.05 27.23 -16.37
N GLY A 6 1.01 27.30 -15.55
CA GLY A 6 0.28 28.54 -15.27
C GLY A 6 1.09 29.55 -14.47
N LEU A 7 1.75 29.10 -13.40
CA LEU A 7 2.57 29.95 -12.54
C LEU A 7 3.85 30.40 -13.23
N LEU A 8 4.52 29.50 -13.96
CA LEU A 8 5.73 29.82 -14.73
C LEU A 8 5.44 30.87 -15.81
N LYS A 9 4.39 30.67 -16.63
CA LYS A 9 4.00 31.65 -17.67
C LYS A 9 3.62 33.00 -17.10
N LYS A 10 2.92 33.04 -15.96
CA LYS A 10 2.56 34.31 -15.30
C LYS A 10 3.77 35.03 -14.71
N SER A 11 4.73 34.25 -14.19
CA SER A 11 6.01 34.79 -13.71
C SER A 11 6.81 35.36 -14.87
N GLU A 12 7.10 34.55 -15.90
CA GLU A 12 7.90 34.93 -17.08
C GLU A 12 7.26 36.04 -17.93
N GLY A 13 5.93 36.08 -18.01
CA GLY A 13 5.19 37.05 -18.82
C GLY A 13 5.00 38.43 -18.17
N ALA A 14 5.39 38.60 -16.92
CA ALA A 14 5.24 39.87 -16.22
C ALA A 14 6.49 40.75 -16.40
N ARG A 15 6.32 42.07 -16.59
CA ARG A 15 7.41 43.03 -16.77
C ARG A 15 7.95 43.47 -15.40
N TRP A 16 8.83 42.68 -14.80
CA TRP A 16 9.48 43.02 -13.53
C TRP A 16 10.82 43.68 -13.84
N ALA A 17 10.96 44.99 -13.58
CA ALA A 17 12.23 45.70 -13.71
C ALA A 17 12.86 45.92 -12.33
N GLY A 18 14.13 45.50 -12.17
CA GLY A 18 14.96 45.76 -10.96
C GLY A 18 15.47 44.50 -10.26
N LEU A 19 16.44 44.66 -9.33
CA LEU A 19 17.10 43.58 -8.57
C LEU A 19 16.12 42.60 -7.87
N ASN A 20 14.91 43.07 -7.55
CA ASN A 20 13.85 42.28 -6.93
C ASN A 20 13.12 41.32 -7.89
N ALA A 21 13.25 41.50 -9.21
CA ALA A 21 12.68 40.58 -10.19
C ALA A 21 13.34 39.20 -10.10
N THR A 22 14.67 39.15 -9.98
CA THR A 22 15.44 37.89 -9.89
C THR A 22 15.07 37.09 -8.65
N VAL A 23 14.94 37.75 -7.50
CA VAL A 23 14.59 37.10 -6.22
C VAL A 23 13.15 36.55 -6.26
N THR A 24 12.19 37.30 -6.79
CA THR A 24 10.81 36.81 -6.88
C THR A 24 10.64 35.71 -7.93
N HIS A 25 11.39 35.74 -9.03
CA HIS A 25 11.43 34.64 -10.00
C HIS A 25 12.01 33.36 -9.42
N GLU A 26 13.09 33.44 -8.65
CA GLU A 26 13.66 32.27 -7.96
C GLU A 26 12.71 31.73 -6.89
N PHE A 27 12.04 32.60 -6.14
CA PHE A 27 11.02 32.18 -5.16
C PHE A 27 9.85 31.47 -5.83
N VAL A 28 9.25 32.04 -6.89
CA VAL A 28 8.14 31.40 -7.63
C VAL A 28 8.59 30.09 -8.29
N ARG A 29 9.81 30.03 -8.82
CA ARG A 29 10.40 28.79 -9.36
C ARG A 29 10.56 27.72 -8.27
N LYS A 30 11.02 28.11 -7.08
CA LYS A 30 11.16 27.21 -5.92
C LYS A 30 9.79 26.71 -5.44
N THR A 31 8.83 27.60 -5.23
CA THR A 31 7.46 27.24 -4.85
C THR A 31 6.79 26.35 -5.91
N THR A 32 7.01 26.62 -7.19
CA THR A 32 6.47 25.77 -8.27
C THR A 32 7.09 24.37 -8.25
N LYS A 33 8.40 24.27 -7.97
CA LYS A 33 9.09 23.00 -7.80
C LYS A 33 8.57 22.24 -6.57
N GLU A 34 8.39 22.92 -5.43
CA GLU A 34 7.81 22.35 -4.22
C GLU A 34 6.40 21.77 -4.47
N PHE A 35 5.53 22.47 -5.21
CA PHE A 35 4.21 21.94 -5.59
C PHE A 35 4.29 20.70 -6.50
N GLU A 36 5.24 20.67 -7.42
CA GLU A 36 5.45 19.52 -8.30
C GLU A 36 5.96 18.29 -7.50
N ASP A 37 6.87 18.52 -6.56
CA ASP A 37 7.43 17.47 -5.72
C ASP A 37 6.37 16.95 -4.74
N LEU A 38 5.57 17.82 -4.12
CA LEU A 38 4.40 17.43 -3.33
C LEU A 38 3.37 16.62 -4.14
N HIS A 39 3.12 17.00 -5.39
CA HIS A 39 2.21 16.25 -6.25
C HIS A 39 2.75 14.84 -6.57
N LYS A 40 4.05 14.71 -6.82
CA LYS A 40 4.71 13.40 -7.03
C LYS A 40 4.65 12.54 -5.78
N GLU A 41 4.88 13.13 -4.61
CA GLU A 41 4.81 12.44 -3.32
C GLU A 41 3.38 11.93 -3.06
N ALA A 42 2.37 12.81 -3.18
CA ALA A 42 0.97 12.45 -3.02
C ALA A 42 0.53 11.35 -4.00
N SER A 43 1.01 11.40 -5.25
CA SER A 43 0.75 10.37 -6.26
C SER A 43 1.39 9.03 -5.90
N SER A 44 2.59 9.05 -5.31
CA SER A 44 3.28 7.84 -4.85
C SER A 44 2.60 7.22 -3.62
N VAL A 45 2.19 8.06 -2.66
CA VAL A 45 1.38 7.62 -1.50
C VAL A 45 0.08 6.97 -1.99
N TYR A 46 -0.62 7.62 -2.91
CA TYR A 46 -1.85 7.08 -3.50
C TYR A 46 -1.61 5.71 -4.12
N ALA A 47 -0.61 5.59 -5.01
CA ALA A 47 -0.32 4.33 -5.70
C ALA A 47 0.04 3.17 -4.75
N ILE A 48 0.79 3.45 -3.68
CA ILE A 48 1.10 2.46 -2.64
C ILE A 48 -0.17 1.99 -1.93
N LEU A 49 -1.04 2.92 -1.53
CA LEU A 49 -2.27 2.60 -0.79
C LEU A 49 -3.29 1.86 -1.67
N ASP A 50 -3.40 2.22 -2.94
CA ASP A 50 -4.29 1.60 -3.92
C ASP A 50 -3.88 0.13 -4.17
N ASP A 51 -2.60 -0.13 -4.45
CA ASP A 51 -2.08 -1.50 -4.62
C ASP A 51 -2.19 -2.34 -3.35
N ALA A 52 -1.97 -1.73 -2.18
CA ALA A 52 -2.17 -2.39 -0.88
C ALA A 52 -3.63 -2.79 -0.66
N HIS A 53 -4.56 -1.88 -0.98
CA HIS A 53 -6.00 -2.12 -0.87
C HIS A 53 -6.41 -3.32 -1.72
N ASP A 54 -5.97 -3.37 -2.98
CA ASP A 54 -6.31 -4.45 -3.90
C ASP A 54 -5.78 -5.80 -3.41
N GLN A 55 -4.50 -5.87 -3.02
CA GLN A 55 -3.89 -7.10 -2.49
C GLN A 55 -4.57 -7.58 -1.20
N LEU A 56 -4.87 -6.68 -0.27
CA LEU A 56 -5.54 -7.04 0.99
C LEU A 56 -6.98 -7.51 0.75
N THR A 57 -7.69 -6.87 -0.18
CA THR A 57 -9.05 -7.28 -0.58
C THR A 57 -9.04 -8.68 -1.20
N GLU A 58 -8.11 -8.95 -2.12
CA GLU A 58 -7.97 -10.27 -2.75
C GLU A 58 -7.70 -11.38 -1.72
N MET A 59 -6.81 -11.11 -0.76
CA MET A 59 -6.51 -12.05 0.32
C MET A 59 -7.72 -12.27 1.22
N GLN A 60 -8.43 -11.20 1.61
CA GLN A 60 -9.64 -11.27 2.42
C GLN A 60 -10.71 -12.11 1.74
N ASP A 61 -10.96 -11.87 0.45
CA ASP A 61 -11.96 -12.61 -0.33
C ASP A 61 -11.58 -14.08 -0.48
N THR A 62 -10.30 -14.37 -0.63
CA THR A 62 -9.81 -15.75 -0.66
C THR A 62 -10.07 -16.46 0.66
N VAL A 63 -9.77 -15.83 1.80
CA VAL A 63 -10.06 -16.39 3.12
C VAL A 63 -11.56 -16.65 3.28
N LYS A 64 -12.42 -15.68 2.97
CA LYS A 64 -13.88 -15.83 3.02
C LYS A 64 -14.36 -17.02 2.19
N ARG A 65 -13.88 -17.15 0.94
CA ARG A 65 -14.25 -18.27 0.06
C ARG A 65 -13.82 -19.63 0.61
N VAL A 66 -12.63 -19.72 1.19
CA VAL A 66 -12.13 -20.97 1.78
C VAL A 66 -12.95 -21.35 3.01
N VAL A 67 -13.24 -20.39 3.91
CA VAL A 67 -14.06 -20.61 5.10
C VAL A 67 -15.46 -21.08 4.71
N VAL A 68 -16.15 -20.35 3.83
CA VAL A 68 -17.50 -20.74 3.36
C VAL A 68 -17.51 -22.13 2.73
N ARG A 69 -16.50 -22.45 1.91
CA ARG A 69 -16.38 -23.78 1.32
C ARG A 69 -16.22 -24.86 2.39
N ALA A 70 -15.39 -24.62 3.39
CA ALA A 70 -15.11 -25.59 4.43
C ALA A 70 -16.31 -25.76 5.39
N GLU A 71 -17.04 -24.68 5.68
CA GLU A 71 -18.31 -24.72 6.44
C GLU A 71 -19.37 -25.58 5.75
N VAL A 72 -19.46 -25.59 4.42
CA VAL A 72 -20.35 -26.49 3.65
C VAL A 72 -20.06 -27.97 3.94
N TYR A 73 -18.81 -28.31 4.24
CA TYR A 73 -18.41 -29.66 4.63
C TYR A 73 -18.43 -29.91 6.14
N GLY A 74 -18.93 -28.96 6.94
CA GLY A 74 -19.07 -29.09 8.39
C GLY A 74 -17.83 -28.69 9.21
N TYR A 75 -16.80 -28.13 8.58
CA TYR A 75 -15.63 -27.60 9.30
C TYR A 75 -15.95 -26.26 9.95
N LYS A 76 -15.37 -26.01 11.11
CA LYS A 76 -15.40 -24.70 11.77
C LYS A 76 -13.99 -24.19 11.96
N PHE A 77 -13.77 -22.89 11.79
CA PHE A 77 -12.47 -22.26 11.97
C PHE A 77 -12.56 -21.21 13.07
N SER A 78 -11.50 -21.13 13.88
CA SER A 78 -11.33 -20.11 14.90
C SER A 78 -10.03 -19.37 14.68
N ASP A 79 -10.10 -18.04 14.73
CA ASP A 79 -8.92 -17.18 14.78
C ASP A 79 -8.34 -17.22 16.19
N ASN A 80 -7.06 -17.56 16.30
CA ASN A 80 -6.35 -17.62 17.57
C ASN A 80 -5.82 -16.24 18.01
N SER A 81 -6.07 -15.18 17.23
CA SER A 81 -5.61 -13.80 17.50
C SER A 81 -4.09 -13.61 17.59
N ASP A 82 -3.33 -14.63 17.19
CA ASP A 82 -1.86 -14.65 17.14
C ASP A 82 -1.33 -14.85 15.69
N GLY A 83 -2.23 -14.79 14.71
CA GLY A 83 -1.93 -15.07 13.30
C GLY A 83 -1.97 -16.56 12.93
N THR A 84 -2.44 -17.42 13.84
CA THR A 84 -2.72 -18.83 13.56
C THR A 84 -4.23 -19.10 13.55
N VAL A 85 -4.60 -20.21 12.90
CA VAL A 85 -6.00 -20.62 12.72
C VAL A 85 -6.14 -22.04 13.21
N SER A 86 -7.11 -22.26 14.10
CA SER A 86 -7.54 -23.58 14.55
C SER A 86 -8.76 -24.03 13.76
N PHE A 87 -8.98 -25.33 13.66
CA PHE A 87 -10.16 -25.88 13.03
C PHE A 87 -10.74 -27.06 13.81
N ASP A 88 -12.05 -27.20 13.75
CA ASP A 88 -12.77 -28.39 14.21
C ASP A 88 -13.21 -29.21 12.99
N VAL A 89 -13.06 -30.53 13.10
CA VAL A 89 -13.57 -31.47 12.10
C VAL A 89 -15.10 -31.60 12.19
N PRO A 90 -15.77 -32.05 11.13
CA PRO A 90 -17.22 -32.29 11.16
C PRO A 90 -17.60 -33.30 12.24
N GLU A 91 -18.74 -33.05 12.91
CA GLU A 91 -19.21 -33.91 14.00
C GLU A 91 -19.40 -35.36 13.51
N GLY A 92 -18.80 -36.31 14.21
CA GLY A 92 -18.84 -37.73 13.87
C GLY A 92 -17.84 -38.18 12.80
N ASP A 93 -17.01 -37.29 12.24
CA ASP A 93 -15.93 -37.65 11.30
C ASP A 93 -14.54 -37.39 11.89
N ASP A 94 -14.03 -38.40 12.60
CA ASP A 94 -12.66 -38.43 13.13
C ASP A 94 -11.67 -39.11 12.17
N SER A 95 -11.97 -39.18 10.87
CA SER A 95 -11.07 -39.82 9.92
C SER A 95 -9.78 -39.03 9.71
N ARG A 96 -8.70 -39.73 9.32
CA ARG A 96 -7.45 -39.08 8.92
C ARG A 96 -7.65 -38.14 7.73
N LEU A 97 -8.53 -38.52 6.80
CA LEU A 97 -8.87 -37.72 5.63
C LEU A 97 -9.54 -36.39 6.03
N ALA A 98 -10.47 -36.42 6.98
CA ALA A 98 -11.11 -35.21 7.48
C ALA A 98 -10.09 -34.26 8.13
N ARG A 99 -9.15 -34.78 8.92
CA ARG A 99 -8.08 -33.99 9.52
C ARG A 99 -7.13 -33.40 8.46
N ASP A 100 -6.72 -34.20 7.49
CA ASP A 100 -5.81 -33.76 6.41
C ASP A 100 -6.45 -32.64 5.57
N LEU A 101 -7.75 -32.75 5.25
CA LEU A 101 -8.49 -31.74 4.51
C LEU A 101 -8.69 -30.45 5.33
N GLY A 102 -9.08 -30.57 6.60
CA GLY A 102 -9.19 -29.42 7.52
C GLY A 102 -7.86 -28.68 7.67
N GLN A 103 -6.75 -29.43 7.80
CA GLN A 103 -5.41 -28.87 7.86
C GLN A 103 -5.03 -28.15 6.56
N SER A 104 -5.44 -28.67 5.41
CA SER A 104 -5.21 -28.01 4.12
C SER A 104 -5.90 -26.64 4.07
N TYR A 105 -7.17 -26.55 4.49
CA TYR A 105 -7.88 -25.28 4.58
C TYR A 105 -7.21 -24.31 5.56
N ALA A 106 -6.87 -24.79 6.77
CA ALA A 106 -6.18 -23.97 7.77
C ALA A 106 -4.84 -23.43 7.25
N ASN A 107 -4.07 -24.25 6.51
CA ASN A 107 -2.81 -23.82 5.91
C ASN A 107 -3.02 -22.73 4.86
N THR A 108 -4.03 -22.86 3.99
CA THR A 108 -4.35 -21.81 3.00
C THR A 108 -4.76 -20.51 3.68
N ILE A 109 -5.61 -20.56 4.71
CA ILE A 109 -6.02 -19.37 5.46
C ILE A 109 -4.80 -18.71 6.12
N LYS A 110 -3.97 -19.50 6.80
CA LYS A 110 -2.74 -19.03 7.45
C LYS A 110 -1.78 -18.36 6.46
N GLU A 111 -1.60 -18.94 5.27
CA GLU A 111 -0.78 -18.35 4.21
C GLU A 111 -1.28 -16.96 3.83
N LYS A 112 -2.59 -16.79 3.59
CA LYS A 112 -3.18 -15.50 3.21
C LYS A 112 -3.08 -14.46 4.32
N ILE A 113 -3.33 -14.84 5.57
CA ILE A 113 -3.14 -13.95 6.73
C ILE A 113 -1.67 -13.53 6.84
N SER A 114 -0.74 -14.47 6.72
CA SER A 114 0.70 -14.17 6.80
C SER A 114 1.13 -13.18 5.71
N ARG A 115 0.64 -13.35 4.49
CA ARG A 115 0.89 -12.44 3.37
C ARG A 115 0.24 -11.06 3.55
N ALA A 116 -0.93 -10.99 4.18
CA ALA A 116 -1.57 -9.72 4.50
C ALA A 116 -0.74 -8.92 5.53
N VAL A 117 -0.24 -9.60 6.58
CA VAL A 117 0.67 -9.01 7.57
C VAL A 117 1.98 -8.55 6.94
N GLU A 118 2.53 -9.31 5.99
CA GLU A 118 3.72 -8.90 5.24
C GLU A 118 3.46 -7.65 4.39
N THR A 119 2.32 -7.61 3.71
CA THR A 119 1.90 -6.48 2.87
C THR A 119 1.76 -5.21 3.70
N ASP A 120 1.10 -5.28 4.87
CA ASP A 120 1.02 -4.17 5.82
C ASP A 120 2.40 -3.64 6.23
N ARG A 121 3.32 -4.54 6.60
CA ARG A 121 4.71 -4.17 6.95
C ARG A 121 5.46 -3.53 5.78
N LEU A 122 5.23 -3.98 4.55
CA LEU A 122 5.85 -3.40 3.35
C LEU A 122 5.30 -2.00 3.08
N VAL A 123 3.98 -1.82 3.15
CA VAL A 123 3.30 -0.52 2.98
C VAL A 123 3.78 0.48 4.03
N LYS A 124 3.87 0.09 5.30
CA LYS A 124 4.41 0.95 6.35
C LYS A 124 5.83 1.42 6.05
N ARG A 125 6.69 0.53 5.57
CA ARG A 125 8.06 0.88 5.15
C ARG A 125 8.07 1.78 3.91
N ALA A 126 7.16 1.55 2.97
CA ALA A 126 6.97 2.36 1.77
C ALA A 126 6.66 3.80 2.13
N LEU A 127 5.61 3.99 2.93
CA LEU A 127 5.11 5.31 3.32
C LEU A 127 6.16 6.06 4.13
N ALA A 128 6.89 5.36 5.00
CA ALA A 128 8.02 5.96 5.72
C ALA A 128 9.15 6.43 4.78
N LYS A 129 9.41 5.70 3.69
CA LYS A 129 10.42 6.08 2.68
C LYS A 129 9.96 7.23 1.77
N VAL A 130 8.68 7.30 1.42
CA VAL A 130 8.14 8.36 0.56
C VAL A 130 8.32 9.75 1.18
N HIS A 131 8.26 9.85 2.51
CA HIS A 131 8.56 11.06 3.27
C HIS A 131 10.07 11.43 3.32
N GLY A 132 10.99 10.51 2.99
CA GLY A 132 12.41 10.87 2.84
C GLY A 132 13.19 11.23 4.11
N GLY A 133 12.60 11.09 5.32
CA GLY A 133 13.32 11.28 6.59
C GLY A 133 13.70 12.73 6.94
N ASP A 134 13.38 13.70 6.09
CA ASP A 134 13.52 15.14 6.35
C ASP A 134 12.12 15.78 6.36
N PRO A 135 11.70 16.47 7.44
CA PRO A 135 10.42 17.20 7.50
C PRO A 135 10.25 18.30 6.43
N SER A 136 11.33 18.63 5.71
CA SER A 136 11.45 19.78 4.81
C SER A 136 12.03 19.45 3.42
N ASP A 137 12.34 18.18 3.13
CA ASP A 137 12.91 17.77 1.84
C ASP A 137 12.21 16.50 1.29
N ALA A 138 11.55 16.65 0.15
CA ALA A 138 10.87 15.55 -0.54
C ALA A 138 11.91 14.65 -1.24
N GLY A 139 12.38 13.64 -0.50
CA GLY A 139 13.36 12.66 -0.95
C GLY A 139 12.89 11.88 -2.19
N HIS A 140 13.76 11.82 -3.20
CA HIS A 140 13.51 11.50 -4.61
C HIS A 140 13.21 10.02 -4.93
N THR A 141 12.21 9.40 -4.30
CA THR A 141 11.85 8.01 -4.63
C THR A 141 10.39 7.90 -5.04
N GLN A 142 10.16 7.78 -6.35
CA GLN A 142 8.84 7.44 -6.90
C GLN A 142 8.63 5.94 -6.77
N TYR A 143 7.54 5.53 -6.13
CA TYR A 143 7.11 4.14 -6.07
C TYR A 143 5.73 4.02 -6.70
N ARG A 144 5.58 3.08 -7.63
CA ARG A 144 4.30 2.84 -8.34
C ARG A 144 3.47 1.72 -7.71
N GLY A 145 3.99 1.02 -6.71
CA GLY A 145 3.28 -0.03 -6.00
C GLY A 145 4.17 -0.88 -5.09
N VAL A 146 3.56 -1.74 -4.28
CA VAL A 146 4.21 -2.65 -3.32
C VAL A 146 5.10 -3.68 -4.02
N VAL A 147 4.77 -4.07 -5.26
CA VAL A 147 5.61 -4.95 -6.09
C VAL A 147 7.00 -4.36 -6.31
N GLU A 148 7.09 -3.06 -6.57
CA GLU A 148 8.36 -2.38 -6.81
C GLU A 148 9.19 -2.34 -5.52
N ILE A 149 8.56 -2.23 -4.34
CA ILE A 149 9.24 -2.28 -3.04
C ILE A 149 9.92 -3.63 -2.79
N ARG A 150 9.25 -4.73 -3.18
CA ARG A 150 9.80 -6.09 -3.03
C ARG A 150 11.04 -6.35 -3.90
N ALA A 151 11.22 -5.60 -4.99
CA ALA A 151 12.38 -5.75 -5.88
C ALA A 151 13.66 -5.05 -5.39
N TRP A 152 13.56 -4.20 -4.36
CA TRP A 152 14.65 -3.33 -3.88
C TRP A 152 14.90 -3.46 -2.36
N GLY A 153 14.44 -4.54 -1.72
CA GLY A 153 14.63 -4.83 -0.30
C GLY A 153 15.09 -6.26 -0.06
#